data_AF-A0A098EVT8-F1
#
_entry.id   AF-A0A098EVT8-F1
#
_cell.length_a   1.000
_cell.length_b   1.000
_cell.length_c   1.000
_cell.angle_alpha   90.00
_cell.angle_beta   90.00
_cell.angle_gamma   90.00
#
_symmetry.space_group_name_H-M   'P 1'
#
loop_
_entity.id
_entity.type
_entity.pdbx_description
1 polymer ?
#
loop_
_entity_poly.entity_id
_entity_poly.type
_entity_poly.pdbx_seq_one_letter_code
_entity_poly.pdbx_strand_id
1 'polypeptide(L)' 'MSKNKVIKPVSFNKTNEQDIKMLGYLEGKNFSGYVKDLIQADIQRRESALKVVQRTGEGGIKIVVGR' A
#
# COMPACT_ATOMS: atom_id res chain seq x y z
N MET A 1 -5.89 -12.29 -23.54
CA MET A 1 -5.31 -11.91 -22.23
C MET A 1 -3.80 -11.73 -22.40
N SER A 2 -3.22 -10.61 -21.98
CA SER A 2 -1.77 -10.37 -22.10
C SER A 2 -1.01 -11.28 -21.11
N LYS A 3 0.07 -11.94 -21.58
CA LYS A 3 0.90 -12.85 -20.77
C LYS A 3 1.55 -12.17 -19.54
N ASN A 4 1.56 -10.84 -19.49
CA ASN A 4 2.25 -10.05 -18.46
C ASN A 4 1.29 -9.42 -17.44
N LYS A 5 0.02 -9.82 -17.41
CA LYS A 5 -0.99 -9.27 -16.49
C LYS A 5 -1.53 -10.37 -15.58
N VAL A 6 -1.50 -10.10 -14.27
CA VAL A 6 -2.18 -10.93 -13.26
C VAL A 6 -3.45 -10.19 -12.83
N ILE A 7 -4.59 -10.88 -12.86
CA ILE A 7 -5.87 -10.33 -12.42
C ILE A 7 -6.10 -10.76 -10.96
N LYS A 8 -6.52 -9.80 -10.13
CA LYS A 8 -6.96 -10.03 -8.75
C LYS A 8 -8.39 -9.50 -8.61
N PRO A 9 -9.42 -10.37 -8.57
CA PRO A 9 -10.80 -9.93 -8.45
C PRO A 9 -11.09 -9.41 -7.04
N VAL A 10 -11.97 -8.42 -6.93
CA VAL A 10 -12.48 -7.85 -5.67
C VAL A 10 -13.98 -7.68 -5.82
N SER A 11 -14.74 -8.03 -4.78
CA SER A 11 -16.20 -7.96 -4.76
C SER A 11 -16.66 -7.03 -3.64
N PHE A 12 -17.76 -6.31 -3.89
CA PHE A 12 -18.45 -5.48 -2.92
C PHE A 12 -19.84 -6.05 -2.66
N ASN A 13 -20.25 -6.09 -1.40
CA ASN A 13 -21.58 -6.49 -0.98
C ASN A 13 -22.56 -5.32 -1.09
N LYS A 14 -23.52 -5.43 -2.02
CA LYS A 14 -24.51 -4.39 -2.30
C LYS A 14 -25.56 -4.19 -1.20
N THR A 15 -25.63 -5.05 -0.19
CA THR A 15 -26.53 -4.90 0.97
C THR A 15 -25.81 -4.44 2.22
N ASN A 16 -24.47 -4.40 2.22
CA ASN A 16 -23.69 -3.92 3.35
C ASN A 16 -23.47 -2.41 3.23
N GLU A 17 -23.85 -1.66 4.27
CA GLU A 17 -23.77 -0.19 4.26
C GLU A 17 -22.35 0.36 4.09
N GLN A 18 -21.32 -0.33 4.60
CA GLN A 18 -19.92 0.11 4.45
C GLN A 18 -19.48 -0.04 3.00
N ASP A 19 -19.78 -1.17 2.38
CA ASP A 19 -19.45 -1.42 0.97
C ASP A 19 -20.21 -0.48 0.04
N ILE A 20 -21.47 -0.16 0.34
CA ILE A 20 -22.25 0.85 -0.40
C ILE A 20 -21.56 2.22 -0.34
N LYS A 21 -21.11 2.64 0.85
CA LYS A 21 -20.36 3.90 1.01
C LYS A 21 -19.05 3.89 0.23
N MET A 22 -18.32 2.77 0.24
CA MET A 22 -17.09 2.62 -0.54
C MET A 22 -17.37 2.72 -2.05
N LEU A 23 -18.42 2.06 -2.54
CA LEU A 23 -18.83 2.13 -3.94
C LEU A 23 -19.19 3.56 -4.35
N GLY A 24 -19.92 4.30 -3.51
CA GLY A 24 -20.23 5.71 -3.74
C GLY A 24 -18.98 6.60 -3.77
N TYR A 25 -18.01 6.36 -2.89
CA TYR A 25 -16.72 7.08 -2.93
C TYR A 25 -15.91 6.77 -4.19
N LEU A 26 -15.98 5.55 -4.68
CA LEU A 26 -15.28 5.08 -5.88
C LEU A 26 -15.97 5.49 -7.19
N GLU A 27 -17.19 6.01 -7.12
CA GLU A 27 -17.92 6.49 -8.30
C GLU A 27 -17.12 7.58 -9.03
N GLY A 28 -16.95 7.41 -10.34
CA GLY A 28 -16.12 8.31 -11.15
C GLY A 28 -14.60 8.16 -10.96
N LYS A 29 -14.11 7.24 -10.12
CA LYS A 29 -12.67 7.00 -9.90
C LYS A 29 -12.20 5.71 -10.58
N ASN A 30 -10.93 5.67 -10.99
CA ASN A 30 -10.28 4.43 -11.41
C ASN A 30 -9.87 3.61 -10.19
N PHE A 31 -10.65 2.59 -9.85
CA PHE A 31 -10.39 1.71 -8.71
C PHE A 31 -9.00 1.07 -8.76
N SER A 32 -8.59 0.51 -9.89
CA SER A 32 -7.28 -0.15 -10.02
C SER A 32 -6.11 0.82 -9.89
N GLY A 33 -6.26 2.07 -10.35
CA GLY A 33 -5.26 3.13 -10.17
C GLY A 33 -5.14 3.49 -8.69
N TYR A 34 -6.28 3.81 -8.06
CA TYR A 34 -6.33 4.16 -6.64
C TYR A 34 -5.68 3.10 -5.74
N VAL A 35 -6.00 1.82 -5.95
CA VAL A 35 -5.42 0.73 -5.15
C VAL A 35 -3.92 0.59 -5.38
N LYS A 36 -3.43 0.78 -6.61
CA LYS A 36 -1.98 0.73 -6.90
C LYS A 36 -1.23 1.84 -6.19
N ASP A 37 -1.78 3.05 -6.18
CA ASP A 37 -1.17 4.19 -5.49
C ASP A 37 -1.08 3.93 -3.98
N LEU A 38 -2.13 3.38 -3.38
CA LEU A 38 -2.12 2.97 -1.97
C LEU A 38 -1.08 1.87 -1.67
N ILE A 39 -1.00 0.84 -2.52
CA ILE A 39 -0.02 -0.24 -2.37
C ILE A 39 1.40 0.31 -2.48
N GLN A 40 1.66 1.20 -3.44
CA GLN A 40 2.97 1.82 -3.62
C GLN A 40 3.37 2.67 -2.41
N ALA A 41 2.44 3.47 -1.88
CA ALA A 41 2.66 4.25 -0.67
C ALA A 41 2.97 3.36 0.55
N ASP A 42 2.25 2.23 0.71
CA ASP A 42 2.51 1.27 1.80
C ASP A 42 3.89 0.60 1.65
N ILE A 43 4.28 0.19 0.44
CA ILE A 43 5.62 -0.36 0.17
C ILE A 43 6.69 0.67 0.56
N GLN A 44 6.56 1.92 0.10
CA GLN A 44 7.53 2.98 0.42
C GLN A 44 7.61 3.27 1.91
N ARG A 45 6.47 3.29 2.62
CA ARG A 45 6.42 3.46 4.07
C ARG A 45 7.17 2.33 4.78
N ARG A 46 7.01 1.08 4.36
CA ARG A 46 7.70 -0.07 4.94
C ARG A 46 9.20 -0.04 4.64
N GLU A 47 9.59 0.26 3.41
CA GLU A 47 11.00 0.30 3.01
C GLU A 47 11.77 1.46 3.66
N SER A 48 11.12 2.62 3.83
CA SER A 48 11.72 3.78 4.52
C SER A 48 11.88 3.55 6.02
N ALA A 49 10.91 2.90 6.68
CA ALA A 49 11.03 2.48 8.08
C ALA A 49 12.21 1.51 8.32
N LEU A 50 12.65 0.79 7.29
CA LEU A 50 13.74 -0.19 7.36
C LEU A 50 15.13 0.38 7.00
N LYS A 51 15.24 1.64 6.57
CA LYS A 51 16.52 2.25 6.16
C LYS A 51 17.05 3.28 7.17
N VAL A 52 17.59 2.81 8.30
CA VAL A 52 18.66 3.54 9.00
C VAL A 52 19.72 2.54 9.49
N VAL A 53 20.79 2.38 8.72
CA VAL A 53 22.03 1.74 9.16
C VAL A 53 23.13 2.77 9.07
N GLN A 54 23.41 3.48 10.16
CA GLN A 54 24.69 4.17 10.32
C GLN A 54 25.60 3.23 11.13
N ARG A 55 26.63 2.69 10.47
CA ARG A 55 27.75 2.05 11.16
C ARG A 55 28.62 3.17 11.73
N THR A 56 28.62 3.34 13.06
CA THR A 56 29.65 4.18 13.70
C THR A 56 30.99 3.47 13.59
N GLY A 57 32.07 4.22 13.34
CA GLY A 57 33.42 3.69 13.10
C GLY A 57 34.00 2.84 14.25
N GLU A 58 33.35 2.81 15.42
CA GLU A 58 33.77 2.07 16.62
C GLU A 58 33.00 0.75 16.85
N GLY A 59 32.28 0.23 15.85
CA GLY A 59 31.72 -1.14 15.90
C GLY A 59 30.38 -1.28 16.62
N GLY A 60 29.76 -0.18 17.07
CA GLY A 60 28.37 -0.17 17.56
C GLY A 60 27.33 -0.10 16.43
N ILE A 61 26.21 -0.82 16.59
CA ILE A 61 25.01 -0.68 15.73
C ILE A 61 24.02 0.24 16.44
N LYS A 62 23.75 1.43 15.90
CA LYS A 62 22.70 2.32 16.40
C LYS A 62 21.45 2.20 15.53
N ILE A 63 20.37 1.64 16.10
CA ILE A 63 19.06 1.54 15.45
C ILE A 63 18.22 2.74 15.93
N VAL A 64 17.80 3.61 15.01
CA VAL A 64 16.85 4.69 15.31
C VAL A 64 15.50 4.32 14.72
N VAL A 65 14.52 4.10 15.59
CA VAL A 65 13.14 3.80 15.20
C VAL A 65 12.40 5.13 15.03
N GLY A 66 11.93 5.44 13.82
CA GLY A 66 11.00 6.55 13.59
C GLY A 66 9.66 6.21 14.25
N ARG A 67 9.18 7.09 15.15
CA ARG A 67 7.82 7.01 15.70
C ARG A 67 6.78 7.36 14.66
#